data_AF-A0A2G4SKY2-F1
#
_entry.id   AF-A0A2G4SKY2-F1
#
_cell.length_a   1.000
_cell.length_b   1.000
_cell.length_c   1.000
_cell.angle_alpha   90.00
_cell.angle_beta   90.00
_cell.angle_gamma   90.00
#
_symmetry.space_group_name_H-M   'P 1'
#
loop_
_entity.id
_entity.type
_entity.pdbx_description
1 polymer ?
#
loop_
_entity_poly.entity_id
_entity_poly.type
_entity_poly.pdbx_seq_one_letter_code
_entity_poly.pdbx_strand_id
1 'polypeptide(L)'
;MYFQYCSYEPMDLKYVQQIASYEVTKINTAYLSGVSSHFGNKLRMFLNMTLKKDERIKAVKNKMKKNSGPEEEASAIVKTIVEQCNKVKSKCLEAFKSILKTIKAFILPYVAIGTLILSTQILKNPITSHLDKEIIWVSVLNVAAKAMKPQNERKTMKLRGMLFTEGVGVSVLKQNDNMKKGGSGTGRRTKAVDEEDFKYVEKLEKEVLLAGIGKCVLTDPGRRDMLYCMHEESTIENRRTYRYTSNQRIIETKTRKFKKLRENLKPDNVRAVEVSLSNCKSSTVNVGKFAKYLQKRATVTPVLSKYYANEDIPAVDANLLPFRKMKPPSFINGQQADKRLTRNLITKLGDDATLIIGNWSTGNVKFHEPIRGTGMRRMLAKQGFKICLLDECKISSLFPSCLSGKLEKFKKVQNSRPFQREKQPTVTCHGTLRCKNQQCLEDTTGTISRRRLWNRDMVATLNFRHILFGLRENGKRPERFCRHNAPPSTSFKRKAISSAISRPTKKTTNPL
;
A
#
# COMPACT_ATOMS: atom_id res chain seq x y z
N MET A 1 -29.15 -38.77 1.15
CA MET A 1 -28.36 -39.73 1.96
C MET A 1 -27.72 -39.13 3.21
N TYR A 2 -27.07 -37.94 3.18
CA TYR A 2 -26.42 -37.36 4.37
C TYR A 2 -27.41 -36.99 5.51
N PHE A 3 -28.61 -36.49 5.17
CA PHE A 3 -29.60 -36.05 6.17
C PHE A 3 -30.26 -37.18 6.98
N GLN A 4 -30.36 -38.39 6.43
CA GLN A 4 -30.94 -39.56 7.12
C GLN A 4 -29.99 -40.17 8.16
N TYR A 5 -28.68 -40.01 8.00
CA TYR A 5 -27.68 -40.52 8.96
C TYR A 5 -27.50 -39.63 10.19
N CYS A 6 -27.95 -38.37 10.14
CA CYS A 6 -27.77 -37.41 11.23
C CYS A 6 -29.03 -37.14 12.07
N SER A 7 -30.12 -37.88 11.83
CA SER A 7 -31.44 -37.61 12.44
C SER A 7 -31.84 -36.13 12.38
N TYR A 8 -31.49 -35.45 11.28
CA TYR A 8 -31.73 -34.02 11.12
C TYR A 8 -33.14 -33.80 10.56
N GLU A 9 -34.05 -33.33 11.41
CA GLU A 9 -35.32 -32.75 10.96
C GLU A 9 -35.09 -31.34 10.42
N PRO A 10 -35.47 -31.03 9.17
CA PRO A 10 -35.38 -29.69 8.62
C PRO A 10 -36.23 -28.71 9.45
N MET A 11 -35.59 -27.68 10.02
CA MET A 11 -36.33 -26.58 10.63
C MET A 11 -37.11 -25.81 9.56
N ASP A 12 -38.43 -25.72 9.74
CA ASP A 12 -39.30 -24.87 8.90
C ASP A 12 -38.99 -23.38 9.16
N LEU A 13 -38.14 -22.82 8.32
CA LEU A 13 -37.73 -21.42 8.38
C LEU A 13 -38.59 -20.59 7.43
N LYS A 14 -39.78 -20.24 7.89
CA LYS A 14 -40.88 -19.55 7.17
C LYS A 14 -40.46 -18.31 6.35
N TYR A 15 -39.34 -17.67 6.66
CA TYR A 15 -38.86 -16.44 6.00
C TYR A 15 -37.42 -16.52 5.47
N VAL A 16 -36.75 -17.69 5.50
CA VAL A 16 -35.37 -17.83 5.00
C VAL A 16 -35.24 -17.44 3.54
N GLN A 17 -36.25 -17.73 2.74
CA GLN A 17 -36.26 -17.36 1.33
C GLN A 17 -36.29 -15.84 1.13
N GLN A 18 -36.97 -15.08 1.99
CA GLN A 18 -36.99 -13.61 1.95
C GLN A 18 -35.65 -13.01 2.40
N ILE A 19 -35.05 -13.53 3.48
CA ILE A 19 -33.75 -13.04 3.98
C ILE A 19 -32.64 -13.32 2.96
N ALA A 20 -32.61 -14.54 2.42
CA ALA A 20 -31.68 -14.90 1.35
C ALA A 20 -31.91 -14.01 0.11
N SER A 21 -33.16 -13.78 -0.29
CA SER A 21 -33.48 -12.89 -1.43
C SER A 21 -33.02 -11.45 -1.21
N TYR A 22 -33.15 -10.92 0.02
CA TYR A 22 -32.76 -9.55 0.33
C TYR A 22 -31.22 -9.36 0.31
N GLU A 23 -30.47 -10.26 0.95
CA GLU A 23 -29.01 -10.18 0.96
C GLU A 23 -28.40 -10.51 -0.42
N VAL A 24 -28.98 -11.45 -1.16
CA VAL A 24 -28.65 -11.70 -2.58
C VAL A 24 -28.86 -10.42 -3.38
N THR A 25 -29.97 -9.71 -3.20
CA THR A 25 -30.26 -8.46 -3.92
C THR A 25 -29.23 -7.37 -3.60
N LYS A 26 -28.85 -7.22 -2.32
CA LYS A 26 -27.88 -6.21 -1.87
C LYS A 26 -26.46 -6.47 -2.38
N ILE A 27 -25.98 -7.70 -2.30
CA ILE A 27 -24.67 -8.12 -2.82
C ILE A 27 -24.65 -8.01 -4.34
N ASN A 28 -25.74 -8.39 -5.01
CA ASN A 28 -25.88 -8.24 -6.46
C ASN A 28 -25.82 -6.77 -6.88
N THR A 29 -26.51 -5.86 -6.19
CA THR A 29 -26.45 -4.43 -6.49
C THR A 29 -25.04 -3.86 -6.31
N ALA A 30 -24.33 -4.27 -5.26
CA ALA A 30 -22.94 -3.84 -5.04
C ALA A 30 -21.97 -4.39 -6.10
N TYR A 31 -22.11 -5.67 -6.46
CA TYR A 31 -21.28 -6.31 -7.48
C TYR A 31 -21.57 -5.75 -8.88
N LEU A 32 -22.85 -5.64 -9.25
CA LEU A 32 -23.28 -5.09 -10.54
C LEU A 32 -22.90 -3.62 -10.67
N SER A 33 -23.02 -2.80 -9.62
CA SER A 33 -22.59 -1.40 -9.67
C SER A 33 -21.07 -1.27 -9.82
N GLY A 34 -20.29 -2.09 -9.11
CA GLY A 34 -18.83 -2.13 -9.23
C GLY A 34 -18.36 -2.59 -10.60
N VAL A 35 -18.88 -3.72 -11.09
CA VAL A 35 -18.54 -4.29 -12.40
C VAL A 35 -19.05 -3.39 -13.53
N SER A 36 -20.29 -2.88 -13.48
CA SER A 36 -20.81 -1.96 -14.50
C SER A 36 -20.01 -0.67 -14.55
N SER A 37 -19.55 -0.14 -13.40
CA SER A 37 -18.71 1.05 -13.37
C SER A 37 -17.34 0.78 -14.00
N HIS A 38 -16.64 -0.28 -13.57
CA HIS A 38 -15.26 -0.53 -14.03
C HIS A 38 -15.22 -1.10 -15.46
N PHE A 39 -16.07 -2.07 -15.77
CA PHE A 39 -16.18 -2.66 -17.10
C PHE A 39 -16.86 -1.71 -18.07
N GLY A 40 -17.93 -1.01 -17.66
CA GLY A 40 -18.61 -0.02 -18.50
C GLY A 40 -17.67 1.11 -18.92
N ASN A 41 -16.79 1.58 -18.03
CA ASN A 41 -15.76 2.55 -18.39
C ASN A 41 -14.78 2.00 -19.43
N LYS A 42 -14.31 0.76 -19.27
CA LYS A 42 -13.41 0.11 -20.24
C LYS A 42 -14.08 -0.17 -21.59
N LEU A 43 -15.33 -0.64 -21.58
CA LEU A 43 -16.14 -0.86 -22.78
C LEU A 43 -16.40 0.45 -23.50
N ARG A 44 -16.68 1.54 -22.78
CA ARG A 44 -16.87 2.87 -23.35
C ARG A 44 -15.59 3.38 -24.00
N MET A 45 -14.43 3.14 -23.39
CA MET A 45 -13.12 3.44 -23.99
C MET A 45 -12.87 2.62 -25.25
N PHE A 46 -13.15 1.32 -25.23
CA PHE A 46 -13.02 0.45 -26.40
C PHE A 46 -13.95 0.89 -27.55
N LEU A 47 -15.24 1.10 -27.27
CA LEU A 47 -16.20 1.57 -28.27
C LEU A 47 -15.84 2.94 -28.83
N ASN A 48 -15.30 3.86 -28.01
CA ASN A 48 -14.80 5.14 -28.51
C ASN A 48 -13.67 4.97 -29.53
N MET A 49 -12.74 4.03 -29.28
CA MET A 49 -11.67 3.71 -30.21
C MET A 49 -12.19 3.03 -31.48
N THR A 50 -13.04 2.01 -31.34
CA THR A 50 -13.56 1.22 -32.47
C THR A 50 -14.47 2.05 -33.37
N LEU A 51 -15.28 2.95 -32.79
CA LEU A 51 -16.14 3.87 -33.55
C LEU A 51 -15.36 5.04 -34.17
N LYS A 52 -14.05 5.15 -33.91
CA LYS A 52 -13.14 6.20 -34.42
C LYS A 52 -13.73 7.59 -34.25
N LYS A 53 -14.43 7.83 -33.14
CA LYS A 53 -15.27 9.02 -32.92
C LYS A 53 -14.48 10.31 -33.17
N ASP A 54 -13.28 10.39 -32.61
CA ASP A 54 -12.45 11.60 -32.70
C ASP A 54 -11.87 11.83 -34.10
N GLU A 55 -11.56 10.75 -34.83
CA GLU A 55 -11.10 10.83 -36.22
C GLU A 55 -12.23 11.29 -37.15
N ARG A 56 -13.46 10.76 -36.96
CA ARG A 56 -14.64 11.16 -37.72
C ARG A 56 -15.02 12.62 -37.48
N ILE A 57 -14.97 13.08 -36.23
CA ILE A 57 -15.22 14.49 -35.88
C ILE A 57 -14.15 15.39 -36.51
N LYS A 58 -12.87 15.01 -36.45
CA LYS A 58 -11.78 15.76 -37.08
C LYS A 58 -11.92 15.80 -38.61
N ALA A 59 -12.29 14.69 -39.25
CA ALA A 59 -12.49 14.63 -40.69
C ALA A 59 -13.61 15.57 -41.15
N VAL A 60 -14.73 15.62 -40.45
CA VAL A 60 -15.85 16.55 -40.74
C VAL A 60 -15.40 18.00 -40.57
N LYS A 61 -14.75 18.33 -39.45
CA LYS A 61 -14.24 19.70 -39.20
C LYS A 61 -13.22 20.14 -40.24
N ASN A 62 -12.34 19.25 -40.68
CA ASN A 62 -11.34 19.56 -41.71
C ASN A 62 -11.98 19.72 -43.10
N LYS A 63 -12.99 18.90 -43.44
CA LYS A 63 -13.70 18.98 -44.72
C LYS A 63 -14.50 20.28 -44.84
N MET A 64 -15.15 20.72 -43.77
CA MET A 64 -15.91 21.98 -43.75
C MET A 64 -14.99 23.21 -43.80
N LYS A 65 -13.84 23.17 -43.11
CA LYS A 65 -12.79 24.21 -43.23
C LYS A 65 -12.21 24.33 -44.64
N LYS A 66 -12.13 23.22 -45.39
CA LYS A 66 -11.58 23.20 -46.75
C LYS A 66 -12.60 23.71 -47.80
N ASN A 67 -13.89 23.61 -47.50
CA ASN A 67 -14.98 23.93 -48.42
C ASN A 67 -15.69 25.26 -48.11
N SER A 68 -15.18 26.06 -47.15
CA SER A 68 -15.84 27.30 -46.67
C SER A 68 -17.31 27.10 -46.26
N GLY A 69 -17.66 25.91 -45.76
CA GLY A 69 -19.03 25.56 -45.39
C GLY A 69 -19.46 26.20 -44.07
N PRO A 70 -20.78 26.43 -43.86
CA PRO A 70 -21.30 27.04 -42.64
C PRO A 70 -20.98 26.20 -41.40
N GLU A 71 -20.52 26.86 -40.34
CA GLU A 71 -20.08 26.22 -39.10
C GLU A 71 -21.23 25.48 -38.38
N GLU A 72 -22.47 25.94 -38.58
CA GLU A 72 -23.69 25.31 -38.08
C GLU A 72 -23.93 23.92 -38.67
N GLU A 73 -23.65 23.72 -39.96
CA GLU A 73 -23.83 22.43 -40.63
C GLU A 73 -22.79 21.41 -40.15
N ALA A 74 -21.55 21.86 -39.92
CA ALA A 74 -20.50 21.04 -39.31
C ALA A 74 -20.88 20.61 -37.88
N SER A 75 -21.48 21.52 -37.11
CA SER A 75 -21.96 21.27 -35.75
C SER A 75 -23.10 20.23 -35.72
N ALA A 76 -24.05 20.35 -36.64
CA ALA A 76 -25.17 19.40 -36.79
C ALA A 76 -24.66 17.98 -37.10
N ILE A 77 -23.73 17.82 -38.04
CA ILE A 77 -23.16 16.51 -38.40
C ILE A 77 -22.38 15.90 -37.22
N VAL A 78 -21.62 16.71 -36.48
CA VAL A 78 -20.90 16.26 -35.28
C VAL A 78 -21.88 15.78 -34.20
N LYS A 79 -22.99 16.50 -34.00
CA LYS A 79 -24.05 16.12 -33.05
C LYS A 79 -24.63 14.75 -33.41
N THR A 80 -24.94 14.53 -34.69
CA THR A 80 -25.43 13.24 -35.21
C THR A 80 -24.42 12.09 -34.98
N ILE A 81 -23.13 12.31 -35.23
CA ILE A 81 -22.09 11.29 -34.99
C ILE A 81 -21.99 10.94 -33.50
N VAL A 82 -22.04 11.95 -32.63
CA VAL A 82 -21.99 11.76 -31.17
C VAL A 82 -23.20 10.93 -30.71
N GLU A 83 -24.38 11.24 -31.22
CA GLU A 83 -25.64 10.59 -30.88
C GLU A 83 -25.67 9.12 -31.32
N GLN A 84 -25.28 8.83 -32.56
CA GLN A 84 -25.11 7.46 -33.05
C GLN A 84 -24.12 6.66 -32.19
N CYS A 85 -22.97 7.25 -31.84
CA CYS A 85 -21.99 6.59 -30.99
C CYS A 85 -22.52 6.31 -29.57
N ASN A 86 -23.34 7.20 -29.03
CA ASN A 86 -23.96 7.03 -27.71
C ASN A 86 -25.04 5.94 -27.74
N LYS A 87 -25.82 5.87 -28.82
CA LYS A 87 -26.84 4.82 -29.02
C LYS A 87 -26.23 3.42 -29.05
N VAL A 88 -25.10 3.24 -29.75
CA VAL A 88 -24.36 1.98 -29.78
C VAL A 88 -23.83 1.61 -28.39
N LYS A 89 -23.23 2.56 -27.67
CA LYS A 89 -22.73 2.33 -26.31
C LYS A 89 -23.83 1.91 -25.34
N SER A 90 -24.98 2.55 -25.41
CA SER A 90 -26.12 2.24 -24.56
C SER A 90 -26.61 0.81 -24.82
N LYS A 91 -26.81 0.44 -26.10
CA LYS A 91 -27.23 -0.91 -26.47
C LYS A 91 -26.23 -2.00 -26.05
N CYS A 92 -24.92 -1.78 -26.22
CA CYS A 92 -23.91 -2.74 -25.78
C CYS A 92 -23.87 -2.90 -24.26
N LEU A 93 -24.09 -1.82 -23.51
CA LEU A 93 -24.13 -1.88 -22.04
C LEU A 93 -25.37 -2.63 -21.55
N GLU A 94 -26.53 -2.44 -22.19
CA GLU A 94 -27.76 -3.19 -21.88
C GLU A 94 -27.62 -4.68 -22.20
N ALA A 95 -27.03 -5.04 -23.35
CA ALA A 95 -26.73 -6.43 -23.67
C ALA A 95 -25.79 -7.08 -22.63
N PHE A 96 -24.78 -6.34 -22.16
CA PHE A 96 -23.86 -6.81 -21.12
C PHE A 96 -24.54 -7.00 -19.76
N LYS A 97 -25.43 -6.08 -19.35
CA LYS A 97 -26.25 -6.23 -18.14
C LYS A 97 -27.12 -7.49 -18.21
N SER A 98 -27.66 -7.80 -19.38
CA SER A 98 -28.43 -9.03 -19.61
C SER A 98 -27.56 -10.28 -19.41
N ILE A 99 -26.35 -10.32 -19.99
CA ILE A 99 -25.39 -11.44 -19.83
C ILE A 99 -24.97 -11.62 -18.36
N LEU A 100 -24.71 -10.52 -17.63
CA LEU A 100 -24.39 -10.56 -16.21
C LEU A 100 -25.52 -11.15 -15.36
N LYS A 101 -26.78 -10.91 -15.77
CA LYS A 101 -27.97 -11.46 -15.11
C LYS A 101 -28.06 -12.99 -15.27
N THR A 102 -27.42 -13.58 -16.28
CA THR A 102 -27.34 -15.02 -16.51
C THR A 102 -26.25 -15.69 -15.65
N ILE A 103 -25.16 -14.96 -15.33
CA ILE A 103 -24.08 -15.44 -14.45
C ILE A 103 -24.51 -15.51 -12.96
N LYS A 104 -25.68 -14.94 -12.63
CA LYS A 104 -26.37 -14.89 -11.33
C LYS A 104 -26.48 -16.22 -10.57
N ALA A 105 -26.37 -17.37 -11.25
CA ALA A 105 -26.63 -18.69 -10.66
C ALA A 105 -25.46 -19.31 -9.84
N PHE A 106 -24.25 -18.73 -9.86
CA PHE A 106 -23.03 -19.43 -9.40
C PHE A 106 -22.29 -18.86 -8.18
N ILE A 107 -22.82 -17.87 -7.45
CA ILE A 107 -22.12 -17.27 -6.29
C ILE A 107 -22.90 -17.57 -5.00
N LEU A 108 -22.33 -18.38 -4.10
CA LEU A 108 -22.89 -18.63 -2.76
C LEU A 108 -22.62 -17.43 -1.83
N PRO A 109 -23.64 -16.82 -1.20
CA PRO A 109 -23.45 -15.70 -0.27
C PRO A 109 -23.20 -16.17 1.18
N TYR A 110 -22.38 -15.39 1.93
CA TYR A 110 -22.31 -15.49 3.39
C TYR A 110 -23.63 -15.01 4.02
N VAL A 111 -24.32 -15.88 4.74
CA VAL A 111 -25.54 -15.62 5.50
C VAL A 111 -25.19 -15.00 6.87
N ALA A 112 -25.79 -13.86 7.19
CA ALA A 112 -25.64 -13.22 8.50
C ALA A 112 -26.74 -13.68 9.47
N ILE A 113 -26.35 -14.27 10.60
CA ILE A 113 -27.25 -14.63 11.71
C ILE A 113 -27.11 -13.56 12.78
N GLY A 114 -28.11 -12.67 12.85
CA GLY A 114 -28.21 -11.64 13.87
C GLY A 114 -29.01 -12.11 15.09
N THR A 115 -28.99 -11.30 16.16
CA THR A 115 -29.69 -11.62 17.42
C THR A 115 -31.20 -11.81 17.24
N LEU A 116 -31.84 -11.03 16.37
CA LEU A 116 -33.27 -11.16 16.09
C LEU A 116 -33.59 -12.48 15.39
N ILE A 117 -32.77 -12.86 14.40
CA ILE A 117 -32.92 -14.13 13.67
C ILE A 117 -32.68 -15.30 14.63
N LEU A 118 -31.65 -15.22 15.46
CA LEU A 118 -31.36 -16.21 16.48
C LEU A 118 -32.54 -16.38 17.46
N SER A 119 -33.04 -15.27 18.01
CA SER A 119 -34.12 -15.30 19.00
C SER A 119 -35.44 -15.80 18.41
N THR A 120 -35.82 -15.31 17.23
CA THR A 120 -37.16 -15.57 16.67
C THR A 120 -37.24 -16.81 15.79
N GLN A 121 -36.21 -17.10 15.01
CA GLN A 121 -36.23 -18.19 14.01
C GLN A 121 -35.57 -19.46 14.53
N ILE A 122 -34.50 -19.34 15.32
CA ILE A 122 -33.77 -20.51 15.84
C ILE A 122 -34.32 -20.91 17.21
N LEU A 123 -34.41 -19.96 18.14
CA LEU A 123 -34.91 -20.21 19.50
C LEU A 123 -36.44 -20.15 19.61
N LYS A 124 -37.14 -19.68 18.57
CA LYS A 124 -38.61 -19.52 18.54
C LYS A 124 -39.19 -18.71 19.70
N ASN A 125 -38.41 -17.78 20.26
CA ASN A 125 -38.89 -16.88 21.30
C ASN A 125 -39.88 -15.86 20.72
N PRO A 126 -40.89 -15.42 21.50
CA PRO A 126 -41.80 -14.35 21.09
C PRO A 126 -41.02 -13.06 20.82
N ILE A 127 -41.52 -12.25 19.86
CA ILE A 127 -40.88 -11.00 19.46
C ILE A 127 -41.03 -9.97 20.59
N THR A 128 -40.08 -9.94 21.50
CA THR A 128 -39.98 -8.93 22.55
C THR A 128 -38.97 -7.85 22.15
N SER A 129 -39.35 -6.57 22.29
CA SER A 129 -38.57 -5.41 21.85
C SER A 129 -37.34 -5.08 22.71
N HIS A 130 -37.08 -5.80 23.82
CA HIS A 130 -36.06 -5.41 24.81
C HIS A 130 -35.28 -6.57 25.44
N LEU A 131 -34.91 -7.61 24.69
CA LEU A 131 -33.99 -8.61 25.22
C LEU A 131 -32.53 -8.17 25.11
N ASP A 132 -31.77 -8.33 26.19
CA ASP A 132 -30.32 -8.13 26.16
C ASP A 132 -29.68 -9.16 25.22
N LYS A 133 -28.97 -8.65 24.21
CA LYS A 133 -28.32 -9.47 23.19
C LYS A 133 -27.34 -10.45 23.83
N GLU A 134 -26.64 -10.05 24.89
CA GLU A 134 -25.65 -10.93 25.50
C GLU A 134 -26.30 -12.18 26.10
N ILE A 135 -27.47 -12.03 26.73
CA ILE A 135 -28.22 -13.16 27.30
C ILE A 135 -28.65 -14.15 26.21
N ILE A 136 -29.19 -13.66 25.09
CA ILE A 136 -29.62 -14.51 23.96
C ILE A 136 -28.43 -15.27 23.35
N TRP A 137 -27.26 -14.64 23.25
CA TRP A 137 -26.10 -15.30 22.64
C TRP A 137 -25.37 -16.22 23.62
N VAL A 138 -25.41 -15.96 24.92
CA VAL A 138 -24.89 -16.86 25.97
C VAL A 138 -25.66 -18.18 26.01
N SER A 139 -26.98 -18.16 25.75
CA SER A 139 -27.78 -19.39 25.77
C SER A 139 -27.48 -20.33 24.59
N VAL A 140 -26.88 -19.82 23.50
CA VAL A 140 -26.60 -20.61 22.29
C VAL A 140 -25.11 -20.87 22.07
N LEU A 141 -24.24 -19.95 22.53
CA LEU A 141 -22.80 -20.06 22.34
C LEU A 141 -22.07 -20.05 23.68
N ASN A 142 -21.06 -20.91 23.80
CA ASN A 142 -20.09 -20.79 24.89
C ASN A 142 -19.23 -19.53 24.70
N VAL A 143 -19.72 -18.39 25.19
CA VAL A 143 -19.01 -17.11 25.13
C VAL A 143 -17.73 -17.10 25.98
N ALA A 144 -17.59 -18.05 26.92
CA ALA A 144 -16.38 -18.25 27.71
C ALA A 144 -15.28 -18.99 26.93
N ALA A 145 -15.56 -19.56 25.76
CA ALA A 145 -14.54 -20.15 24.90
C ALA A 145 -13.50 -19.11 24.46
N LYS A 146 -12.23 -19.52 24.35
CA LYS A 146 -11.10 -18.63 24.00
C LYS A 146 -11.35 -17.79 22.73
N ALA A 147 -12.05 -18.36 21.74
CA ALA A 147 -12.42 -17.69 20.50
C ALA A 147 -13.46 -16.57 20.70
N MET A 148 -14.29 -16.64 21.75
CA MET A 148 -15.43 -15.76 21.99
C MET A 148 -15.19 -14.73 23.09
N LYS A 149 -14.22 -14.99 23.99
CA LYS A 149 -13.84 -14.06 25.07
C LYS A 149 -13.57 -12.64 24.54
N PRO A 150 -13.95 -11.60 25.30
CA PRO A 150 -13.56 -10.23 25.01
C PRO A 150 -12.05 -10.10 24.83
N GLN A 151 -11.64 -9.37 23.81
CA GLN A 151 -10.22 -9.14 23.47
C GLN A 151 -9.83 -7.69 23.82
N ASN A 152 -8.51 -7.46 23.94
CA ASN A 152 -7.84 -6.22 24.38
C ASN A 152 -7.77 -6.00 25.90
N GLU A 153 -6.83 -5.15 26.35
CA GLU A 153 -6.56 -4.86 27.77
C GLU A 153 -7.78 -4.31 28.52
N ARG A 154 -8.64 -3.56 27.81
CA ARG A 154 -9.87 -2.97 28.35
C ARG A 154 -11.10 -3.88 28.17
N LYS A 155 -10.93 -5.10 27.61
CA LYS A 155 -11.98 -6.07 27.26
C LYS A 155 -13.14 -5.48 26.43
N THR A 156 -12.88 -4.45 25.61
CA THR A 156 -13.94 -3.75 24.85
C THR A 156 -14.32 -4.43 23.53
N MET A 157 -13.44 -5.26 22.95
CA MET A 157 -13.76 -6.02 21.73
C MET A 157 -14.47 -7.33 22.07
N LYS A 158 -15.81 -7.32 22.05
CA LYS A 158 -16.65 -8.51 22.33
C LYS A 158 -17.63 -8.82 21.20
N LEU A 159 -18.20 -10.03 21.22
CA LEU A 159 -19.29 -10.39 20.31
C LEU A 159 -20.50 -9.50 20.61
N ARG A 160 -20.99 -8.78 19.60
CA ARG A 160 -22.17 -7.89 19.73
C ARG A 160 -23.41 -8.48 19.03
N GLY A 161 -23.47 -9.80 18.97
CA GLY A 161 -24.65 -10.57 18.57
C GLY A 161 -24.88 -10.76 17.07
N MET A 162 -23.81 -11.06 16.33
CA MET A 162 -23.86 -11.35 14.91
C MET A 162 -22.81 -12.39 14.47
N LEU A 163 -23.23 -13.39 13.71
CA LEU A 163 -22.41 -14.41 13.06
C LEU A 163 -22.58 -14.36 11.54
N PHE A 164 -21.58 -14.81 10.79
CA PHE A 164 -21.67 -15.02 9.36
C PHE A 164 -21.30 -16.46 9.01
N THR A 165 -22.03 -17.08 8.09
CA THR A 165 -21.73 -18.44 7.63
C THR A 165 -21.96 -18.57 6.14
N GLU A 166 -21.08 -19.28 5.43
CA GLU A 166 -21.28 -19.67 4.02
C GLU A 166 -21.74 -21.13 3.88
N GLY A 167 -22.17 -21.75 4.98
CA GLY A 167 -22.56 -23.17 5.03
C GLY A 167 -21.37 -24.13 5.24
N VAL A 168 -20.13 -23.70 4.95
CA VAL A 168 -18.90 -24.48 5.20
C VAL A 168 -18.07 -23.89 6.34
N GLY A 169 -17.98 -22.56 6.42
CA GLY A 169 -17.20 -21.85 7.44
C GLY A 169 -18.05 -20.82 8.19
N VAL A 170 -17.69 -20.58 9.46
CA VAL A 170 -18.33 -19.59 10.33
C VAL A 170 -17.34 -18.48 10.69
N SER A 171 -17.75 -17.24 10.50
CA SER A 171 -17.01 -16.03 10.88
C SER A 171 -17.72 -15.28 11.99
N VAL A 172 -16.97 -14.95 13.04
CA VAL A 172 -17.46 -14.21 14.22
C VAL A 172 -16.89 -12.79 14.19
N LEU A 173 -17.75 -11.78 14.29
CA LEU A 173 -17.33 -10.37 14.34
C LEU A 173 -17.37 -9.82 15.78
N LYS A 174 -16.21 -9.36 16.28
CA LYS A 174 -16.10 -8.65 17.56
C LYS A 174 -16.00 -7.14 17.32
N GLN A 175 -16.72 -6.36 18.10
CA GLN A 175 -16.82 -4.90 17.92
C GLN A 175 -16.67 -4.16 19.25
N ASN A 176 -16.17 -2.93 19.19
CA ASN A 176 -16.04 -2.05 20.36
C ASN A 176 -17.40 -1.44 20.74
N ASP A 177 -18.16 -0.97 19.74
CA ASP A 177 -19.42 -0.23 19.93
C ASP A 177 -20.62 -0.97 19.31
N ASN A 178 -21.83 -0.68 19.79
CA ASN A 178 -23.07 -1.11 19.17
C ASN A 178 -23.21 -0.46 17.77
N MET A 179 -23.64 -1.22 16.76
CA MET A 179 -23.99 -0.64 15.45
C MET A 179 -25.14 0.38 15.63
N LYS A 180 -24.87 1.66 15.35
CA LYS A 180 -25.93 2.67 15.18
C LYS A 180 -26.82 2.23 14.01
N LYS A 181 -28.15 2.17 14.23
CA LYS A 181 -29.14 1.90 13.17
C LYS A 181 -28.96 2.91 12.03
N GLY A 182 -28.86 2.40 10.80
CA GLY A 182 -29.04 3.10 9.52
C GLY A 182 -28.63 4.57 9.43
N GLY A 183 -27.36 4.82 9.13
CA GLY A 183 -26.93 6.09 8.52
C GLY A 183 -26.67 5.87 7.05
N SER A 184 -27.34 6.63 6.19
CA SER A 184 -27.13 6.66 4.74
C SER A 184 -25.64 6.81 4.40
N GLY A 185 -25.08 5.80 3.73
CA GLY A 185 -24.21 5.95 2.55
C GLY A 185 -23.01 6.91 2.59
N THR A 186 -22.56 7.42 3.73
CA THR A 186 -21.28 8.09 3.84
C THR A 186 -20.32 7.07 4.42
N GLY A 187 -19.46 6.54 3.55
CA GLY A 187 -18.44 5.57 3.91
C GLY A 187 -17.71 6.06 5.16
N ARG A 188 -17.96 5.36 6.27
CA ARG A 188 -17.21 5.54 7.51
C ARG A 188 -15.80 5.02 7.22
N ARG A 189 -14.99 5.85 6.56
CA ARG A 189 -13.54 5.81 6.76
C ARG A 189 -13.41 5.92 8.28
N THR A 190 -13.07 4.83 8.98
CA THR A 190 -12.18 4.98 10.14
C THR A 190 -11.17 6.01 9.70
N LYS A 191 -11.11 7.18 10.35
CA LYS A 191 -10.17 8.25 9.99
C LYS A 191 -8.84 7.56 9.72
N ALA A 192 -8.51 7.39 8.45
CA ALA A 192 -7.15 7.08 8.09
C ALA A 192 -6.43 8.30 8.63
N VAL A 193 -5.35 8.09 9.39
CA VAL A 193 -4.44 9.21 9.67
C VAL A 193 -4.08 9.73 8.29
N ASP A 194 -4.70 10.84 7.89
CA ASP A 194 -4.62 11.33 6.52
C ASP A 194 -3.17 11.80 6.35
N GLU A 195 -2.65 11.82 5.12
CA GLU A 195 -1.26 12.29 4.89
C GLU A 195 -1.04 13.73 5.38
N GLU A 196 -2.13 14.45 5.66
CA GLU A 196 -2.21 15.82 6.15
C GLU A 196 -2.11 15.96 7.69
N ASP A 197 -2.08 14.87 8.48
CA ASP A 197 -2.11 14.95 9.95
C ASP A 197 -0.74 15.24 10.61
N PHE A 198 0.38 15.01 9.90
CA PHE A 198 1.71 15.23 10.47
C PHE A 198 2.19 16.65 10.18
N LYS A 199 2.19 17.50 11.21
CA LYS A 199 2.72 18.87 11.12
C LYS A 199 4.22 18.86 10.87
N TYR A 200 4.68 19.81 10.05
CA TYR A 200 6.10 20.10 9.92
C TYR A 200 6.60 20.79 11.19
N VAL A 201 7.81 20.45 11.65
CA VAL A 201 8.43 21.06 12.85
C VAL A 201 8.52 22.58 12.72
N GLU A 202 8.79 23.08 11.51
CA GLU A 202 8.84 24.52 11.20
C GLU A 202 7.50 25.24 11.33
N LYS A 203 6.38 24.51 11.31
CA LYS A 203 5.02 25.06 11.47
C LYS A 203 4.49 24.91 12.90
N LEU A 204 5.32 24.42 13.83
CA LEU A 204 4.94 24.33 15.23
C LEU A 204 5.20 25.66 15.93
N GLU A 205 4.32 25.99 16.88
CA GLU A 205 4.51 27.13 17.78
C GLU A 205 5.74 26.93 18.67
N LYS A 206 6.38 28.04 19.06
CA LYS A 206 7.64 28.02 19.81
C LYS A 206 7.47 27.33 21.16
N GLU A 207 6.34 27.55 21.82
CA GLU A 207 5.95 26.95 23.09
C GLU A 207 5.93 25.42 23.01
N VAL A 208 5.39 24.88 21.91
CA VAL A 208 5.34 23.42 21.67
C VAL A 208 6.73 22.85 21.42
N LEU A 209 7.60 23.60 20.74
CA LEU A 209 8.99 23.20 20.49
C LEU A 209 9.84 23.21 21.77
N LEU A 210 9.60 24.19 22.66
CA LEU A 210 10.26 24.32 23.96
C LEU A 210 9.77 23.26 24.96
N ALA A 211 8.46 22.98 24.99
CA ALA A 211 7.90 21.89 25.81
C ALA A 211 8.43 20.49 25.42
N GLY A 212 8.99 20.35 24.21
CA GLY A 212 9.61 19.12 23.71
C GLY A 212 11.10 18.97 23.99
N ILE A 213 11.74 19.89 24.72
CA ILE A 213 13.17 19.79 25.09
C ILE A 213 13.40 18.52 25.93
N GLY A 214 14.45 17.78 25.60
CA GLY A 214 14.82 16.51 26.23
C GLY A 214 14.02 15.30 25.73
N LYS A 215 13.07 15.49 24.81
CA LYS A 215 12.13 14.45 24.35
C LYS A 215 12.19 14.19 22.84
N CYS A 216 12.92 15.00 22.08
CA CYS A 216 12.96 14.88 20.63
C CYS A 216 13.93 13.80 20.15
N VAL A 217 13.46 12.96 19.24
CA VAL A 217 14.26 11.95 18.53
C VAL A 217 14.28 12.31 17.05
N LEU A 218 15.47 12.54 16.53
CA LEU A 218 15.74 12.88 15.15
C LEU A 218 15.89 11.61 14.33
N THR A 219 15.08 11.46 13.29
CA THR A 219 14.93 10.18 12.58
C THR A 219 15.12 10.35 11.09
N ASP A 220 16.22 9.81 10.57
CA ASP A 220 16.54 9.78 9.14
C ASP A 220 16.03 8.47 8.49
N PRO A 221 15.05 8.53 7.56
CA PRO A 221 14.59 7.35 6.84
C PRO A 221 15.48 7.02 5.65
N GLY A 222 16.04 5.81 5.64
CA GLY A 222 16.96 5.35 4.58
C GLY A 222 16.54 4.06 3.88
N ARG A 223 17.42 3.56 3.01
CA ARG A 223 17.23 2.29 2.27
C ARG A 223 17.85 1.07 2.94
N ARG A 224 19.06 1.23 3.48
CA ARG A 224 19.76 0.16 4.19
C ARG A 224 19.29 0.14 5.63
N ASP A 225 19.49 1.27 6.29
CA ASP A 225 18.94 1.61 7.59
C ASP A 225 17.58 2.24 7.31
N MET A 226 16.51 1.48 7.49
CA MET A 226 15.15 1.96 7.20
C MET A 226 14.73 3.06 8.16
N LEU A 227 15.29 3.03 9.38
CA LEU A 227 15.23 4.12 10.35
C LEU A 227 16.61 4.23 11.01
N TYR A 228 17.17 5.42 11.03
CA TYR A 228 18.27 5.79 11.90
C TYR A 228 17.79 6.90 12.84
N CYS A 229 17.79 6.63 14.14
CA CYS A 229 17.29 7.53 15.18
C CYS A 229 18.43 8.00 16.07
N MET A 230 18.39 9.29 16.43
CA MET A 230 19.30 9.91 17.39
C MET A 230 18.48 10.77 18.35
N HIS A 231 18.63 10.52 19.66
CA HIS A 231 18.08 11.41 20.68
C HIS A 231 18.79 12.76 20.62
N GLU A 232 18.08 13.88 20.84
CA GLU A 232 18.67 15.21 20.72
C GLU A 232 19.85 15.46 21.67
N GLU A 233 19.80 14.87 22.87
CA GLU A 233 20.86 14.91 23.89
C GLU A 233 21.99 13.89 23.66
N SER A 234 21.97 13.14 22.55
CA SER A 234 23.04 12.17 22.28
C SER A 234 24.38 12.90 22.13
N THR A 235 25.38 12.47 22.91
CA THR A 235 26.77 12.93 22.82
C THR A 235 27.68 11.82 22.28
N ILE A 236 28.99 12.11 22.16
CA ILE A 236 29.97 11.13 21.69
C ILE A 236 30.18 10.04 22.74
N GLU A 237 30.18 10.44 24.02
CA GLU A 237 30.37 9.63 25.22
C GLU A 237 29.09 8.85 25.55
N ASN A 238 27.92 9.52 25.50
CA ASN A 238 26.63 8.90 25.74
C ASN A 238 25.79 8.84 24.47
N ARG A 239 26.02 7.77 23.69
CA ARG A 239 25.34 7.57 22.39
C ARG A 239 23.93 7.00 22.57
N ARG A 240 22.94 7.88 22.51
CA ARG A 240 21.51 7.51 22.49
C ARG A 240 21.01 7.41 21.04
N THR A 241 21.37 6.31 20.38
CA THR A 241 20.98 6.07 18.97
C THR A 241 20.32 4.71 18.79
N TYR A 242 19.43 4.61 17.80
CA TYR A 242 18.79 3.36 17.42
C TYR A 242 18.78 3.20 15.90
N ARG A 243 18.98 1.97 15.42
CA ARG A 243 19.01 1.67 13.98
C ARG A 243 18.14 0.47 13.67
N TYR A 244 17.20 0.66 12.76
CA TYR A 244 16.37 -0.41 12.23
C TYR A 244 16.77 -0.72 10.79
N THR A 245 17.30 -1.91 10.55
CA THR A 245 17.87 -2.27 9.24
C THR A 245 16.91 -3.11 8.40
N SER A 246 17.03 -2.99 7.07
CA SER A 246 16.35 -3.88 6.10
C SER A 246 16.59 -5.36 6.41
N ASN A 247 17.83 -5.74 6.75
CA ASN A 247 18.16 -7.11 7.12
C ASN A 247 17.43 -7.58 8.38
N GLN A 248 17.38 -6.75 9.43
CA GLN A 248 16.65 -7.08 10.65
C GLN A 248 15.17 -7.35 10.35
N ARG A 249 14.53 -6.47 9.57
CA ARG A 249 13.13 -6.67 9.16
C ARG A 249 12.92 -7.92 8.34
N ILE A 250 13.82 -8.24 7.42
CA ILE A 250 13.76 -9.46 6.61
C ILE A 250 13.75 -10.72 7.50
N ILE A 251 14.55 -10.71 8.57
CA ILE A 251 14.63 -11.79 9.56
C ILE A 251 13.33 -11.85 10.37
N GLU A 252 12.92 -10.73 10.96
CA GLU A 252 11.73 -10.64 11.82
C GLU A 252 10.44 -11.05 11.08
N THR A 253 10.29 -10.60 9.83
CA THR A 253 9.13 -10.92 8.99
C THR A 253 9.20 -12.31 8.35
N LYS A 254 10.35 -12.99 8.45
CA LYS A 254 10.66 -14.25 7.77
C LYS A 254 10.51 -14.17 6.24
N THR A 255 10.60 -12.97 5.66
CA THR A 255 10.35 -12.73 4.23
C THR A 255 11.32 -13.53 3.35
N ARG A 256 12.61 -13.59 3.72
CA ARG A 256 13.61 -14.38 2.99
C ARG A 256 13.33 -15.87 3.06
N LYS A 257 12.92 -16.38 4.23
CA LYS A 257 12.53 -17.79 4.42
C LYS A 257 11.37 -18.15 3.52
N PHE A 258 10.28 -17.38 3.56
CA PHE A 258 9.11 -17.65 2.72
C PHE A 258 9.40 -17.47 1.23
N LYS A 259 10.27 -16.54 0.85
CA LYS A 259 10.71 -16.40 -0.54
C LYS A 259 11.44 -17.66 -1.01
N LYS A 260 12.46 -18.11 -0.28
CA LYS A 260 13.20 -19.35 -0.61
C LYS A 260 12.29 -20.56 -0.67
N LEU A 261 11.38 -20.70 0.31
CA LEU A 261 10.41 -21.79 0.33
C LEU A 261 9.56 -21.80 -0.95
N ARG A 262 9.02 -20.64 -1.36
CA ARG A 262 8.26 -20.47 -2.60
C ARG A 262 9.06 -20.75 -3.86
N GLU A 263 10.36 -20.46 -3.88
CA GLU A 263 11.21 -20.70 -5.04
C GLU A 263 11.56 -22.18 -5.17
N ASN A 264 11.89 -22.82 -4.05
CA ASN A 264 12.33 -24.22 -3.99
C ASN A 264 11.20 -25.21 -4.29
N LEU A 265 10.01 -24.98 -3.72
CA LEU A 265 8.87 -25.89 -3.89
C LEU A 265 7.98 -25.52 -5.09
N LYS A 266 8.38 -24.53 -5.91
CA LYS A 266 7.63 -24.19 -7.12
C LYS A 266 7.96 -25.20 -8.22
N PRO A 267 6.98 -25.95 -8.74
CA PRO A 267 7.18 -26.88 -9.84
C PRO A 267 7.69 -26.19 -11.12
N ASP A 268 8.50 -26.90 -11.90
CA ASP A 268 9.10 -26.33 -13.11
C ASP A 268 8.08 -25.99 -14.20
N ASN A 269 7.00 -26.76 -14.32
CA ASN A 269 5.91 -26.41 -15.23
C ASN A 269 5.27 -25.05 -14.88
N VAL A 270 5.04 -24.76 -13.59
CA VAL A 270 4.53 -23.48 -13.10
C VAL A 270 5.54 -22.36 -13.36
N ARG A 271 6.82 -22.62 -13.14
CA ARG A 271 7.90 -21.66 -13.40
C ARG A 271 7.97 -21.29 -14.89
N ALA A 272 7.90 -22.27 -15.78
CA ALA A 272 7.93 -22.08 -17.23
C ALA A 272 6.73 -21.24 -17.71
N VAL A 273 5.51 -21.54 -17.24
CA VAL A 273 4.33 -20.76 -17.64
C VAL A 273 4.38 -19.33 -17.12
N GLU A 274 4.88 -19.08 -15.90
CA GLU A 274 5.07 -17.72 -15.37
C GLU A 274 6.08 -16.91 -16.18
N VAL A 275 7.22 -17.51 -16.54
CA VAL A 275 8.23 -16.88 -17.40
C VAL A 275 7.61 -16.54 -18.76
N SER A 276 6.89 -17.48 -19.36
CA SER A 276 6.23 -17.28 -20.65
C SER A 276 5.21 -16.12 -20.60
N LEU A 277 4.49 -15.96 -19.48
CA LEU A 277 3.53 -14.88 -19.30
C LEU A 277 4.21 -13.54 -19.02
N SER A 278 5.34 -13.54 -18.32
CA SER A 278 6.11 -12.33 -17.98
C SER A 278 6.64 -11.59 -19.22
N ASN A 279 6.86 -12.32 -20.32
CA ASN A 279 7.27 -11.76 -21.61
C ASN A 279 6.14 -10.93 -22.27
N CYS A 280 4.90 -11.10 -21.84
CA CYS A 280 3.74 -10.34 -22.33
C CYS A 280 3.31 -9.28 -21.32
N LYS A 281 3.34 -8.00 -21.70
CA LYS A 281 2.95 -6.90 -20.80
C LYS A 281 1.43 -6.78 -20.69
N SER A 282 0.88 -7.06 -19.50
CA SER A 282 -0.54 -6.85 -19.19
C SER A 282 -0.97 -5.38 -19.20
N SER A 283 -0.02 -4.44 -19.02
CA SER A 283 -0.27 -3.00 -18.98
C SER A 283 -0.04 -2.29 -20.32
N THR A 284 0.03 -3.03 -21.43
CA THR A 284 0.22 -2.45 -22.77
C THR A 284 -1.05 -1.76 -23.26
N VAL A 285 -0.90 -0.58 -23.87
CA VAL A 285 -2.01 0.15 -24.53
C VAL A 285 -2.18 -0.29 -25.99
N ASN A 286 -1.20 -1.02 -26.55
CA ASN A 286 -1.28 -1.56 -27.91
C ASN A 286 -2.20 -2.80 -27.96
N VAL A 287 -3.24 -2.73 -28.80
CA VAL A 287 -4.30 -3.75 -28.93
C VAL A 287 -3.74 -5.12 -29.30
N GLY A 288 -2.92 -5.21 -30.36
CA GLY A 288 -2.36 -6.49 -30.81
C GLY A 288 -1.49 -7.16 -29.74
N LYS A 289 -0.71 -6.37 -28.99
CA LYS A 289 0.09 -6.88 -27.86
C LYS A 289 -0.77 -7.31 -26.68
N PHE A 290 -1.88 -6.61 -26.41
CA PHE A 290 -2.79 -6.98 -25.32
C PHE A 290 -3.60 -8.24 -25.67
N ALA A 291 -4.07 -8.37 -26.92
CA ALA A 291 -4.72 -9.58 -27.41
C ALA A 291 -3.80 -10.81 -27.28
N LYS A 292 -2.53 -10.66 -27.67
CA LYS A 292 -1.50 -11.70 -27.45
C LYS A 292 -1.32 -12.05 -25.97
N TYR A 293 -1.34 -11.05 -25.08
CA TYR A 293 -1.32 -11.30 -23.62
C TYR A 293 -2.54 -12.09 -23.17
N LEU A 294 -3.75 -11.75 -23.63
CA LEU A 294 -4.98 -12.45 -23.25
C LEU A 294 -4.99 -13.92 -23.72
N GLN A 295 -4.59 -14.16 -24.98
CA GLN A 295 -4.43 -15.51 -25.51
C GLN A 295 -3.44 -16.32 -24.66
N LYS A 296 -2.26 -15.76 -24.39
CA LYS A 296 -1.27 -16.42 -23.53
C LYS A 296 -1.80 -16.63 -22.12
N ARG A 297 -2.50 -15.65 -21.54
CA ARG A 297 -3.11 -15.78 -20.21
C ARG A 297 -4.14 -16.90 -20.17
N ALA A 298 -5.00 -17.04 -21.19
CA ALA A 298 -5.98 -18.12 -21.29
C ALA A 298 -5.28 -19.49 -21.30
N THR A 299 -4.21 -19.66 -22.11
CA THR A 299 -3.47 -20.92 -22.20
C THR A 299 -2.82 -21.35 -20.88
N VAL A 300 -2.30 -20.41 -20.08
CA VAL A 300 -1.61 -20.73 -18.82
C VAL A 300 -2.54 -20.81 -17.61
N THR A 301 -3.78 -20.33 -17.73
CA THR A 301 -4.74 -20.22 -16.61
C THR A 301 -5.07 -21.57 -15.98
N PRO A 302 -5.32 -22.68 -16.72
CA PRO A 302 -5.59 -23.98 -16.09
C PRO A 302 -4.47 -24.45 -15.16
N VAL A 303 -3.21 -24.34 -15.62
CA VAL A 303 -2.02 -24.71 -14.85
C VAL A 303 -1.86 -23.83 -13.61
N LEU A 304 -1.97 -22.51 -13.78
CA LEU A 304 -1.85 -21.55 -12.68
C LEU A 304 -3.01 -21.67 -11.68
N SER A 305 -4.23 -21.93 -12.15
CA SER A 305 -5.40 -22.11 -11.30
C SER A 305 -5.23 -23.33 -10.40
N LYS A 306 -4.86 -24.48 -10.99
CA LYS A 306 -4.58 -25.71 -10.22
C LYS A 306 -3.50 -25.49 -9.16
N TYR A 307 -2.44 -24.75 -9.47
CA TYR A 307 -1.36 -24.47 -8.53
C TYR A 307 -1.75 -23.47 -7.43
N TYR A 308 -2.44 -22.38 -7.77
CA TYR A 308 -2.74 -21.28 -6.83
C TYR A 308 -4.06 -21.46 -6.05
N ALA A 309 -4.93 -22.37 -6.49
CA ALA A 309 -6.21 -22.71 -5.84
C ALA A 309 -6.15 -24.08 -5.12
N ASN A 310 -4.99 -24.44 -4.59
CA ASN A 310 -4.72 -25.72 -3.92
C ASN A 310 -5.02 -25.69 -2.40
N GLU A 311 -6.02 -24.94 -1.95
CA GLU A 311 -6.27 -24.73 -0.51
C GLU A 311 -6.77 -25.98 0.20
N ASP A 312 -7.58 -26.77 -0.52
CA ASP A 312 -8.32 -27.93 -0.02
C ASP A 312 -7.57 -29.26 -0.24
N ILE A 313 -6.41 -29.22 -0.88
CA ILE A 313 -5.60 -30.43 -1.12
C ILE A 313 -4.86 -30.78 0.17
N PRO A 314 -5.02 -32.02 0.70
CA PRO A 314 -4.28 -32.49 1.86
C PRO A 314 -2.77 -32.41 1.62
N ALA A 315 -2.00 -32.02 2.65
CA ALA A 315 -0.54 -31.85 2.53
C ALA A 315 0.20 -33.14 2.16
N VAL A 316 -0.44 -34.30 2.35
CA VAL A 316 0.12 -35.63 2.08
C VAL A 316 0.04 -35.98 0.58
N ASP A 317 -0.95 -35.43 -0.15
CA ASP A 317 -1.24 -35.82 -1.54
C ASP A 317 -0.62 -34.90 -2.58
N ALA A 318 0.03 -33.80 -2.16
CA ALA A 318 0.68 -32.89 -3.09
C ALA A 318 1.94 -32.25 -2.52
N ASN A 319 3.05 -32.37 -3.27
CA ASN A 319 4.26 -31.54 -3.15
C ASN A 319 4.00 -30.05 -3.49
N LEU A 320 2.76 -29.58 -3.34
CA LEU A 320 2.31 -28.25 -3.72
C LEU A 320 2.27 -27.33 -2.50
N LEU A 321 2.87 -26.15 -2.63
CA LEU A 321 2.81 -25.13 -1.60
C LEU A 321 1.41 -24.50 -1.49
N PRO A 322 0.76 -24.52 -0.31
CA PRO A 322 -0.50 -23.81 -0.13
C PRO A 322 -0.24 -22.29 -0.01
N PHE A 323 -0.24 -21.61 -1.16
CA PHE A 323 0.20 -20.22 -1.29
C PHE A 323 -0.59 -19.25 -0.39
N ARG A 324 -1.90 -19.48 -0.27
CA ARG A 324 -2.78 -18.64 0.55
C ARG A 324 -2.61 -18.89 2.05
N LYS A 325 -2.29 -20.13 2.47
CA LYS A 325 -1.95 -20.46 3.88
C LYS A 325 -0.66 -19.74 4.37
N MET A 326 0.22 -19.29 3.47
CA MET A 326 1.37 -18.46 3.82
C MET A 326 1.05 -16.98 4.03
N LYS A 327 -0.11 -16.48 3.57
CA LYS A 327 -0.49 -15.06 3.73
C LYS A 327 -0.74 -14.69 5.20
N PRO A 328 -1.49 -15.47 6.01
CA PRO A 328 -1.72 -15.15 7.42
C PRO A 328 -0.40 -15.08 8.23
N PRO A 329 0.51 -16.08 8.16
CA PRO A 329 1.82 -15.96 8.83
C PRO A 329 2.63 -14.75 8.38
N SER A 330 2.63 -14.41 7.08
CA SER A 330 3.31 -13.22 6.58
C SER A 330 2.72 -11.93 7.18
N PHE A 331 1.40 -11.84 7.29
CA PHE A 331 0.73 -10.70 7.91
C PHE A 331 1.02 -10.62 9.41
N ILE A 332 0.88 -11.74 10.14
CA ILE A 332 1.14 -11.85 11.57
C ILE A 332 2.59 -11.46 11.89
N ASN A 333 3.57 -12.01 11.16
CA ASN A 333 4.98 -11.68 11.36
C ASN A 333 5.25 -10.19 11.07
N GLY A 334 4.57 -9.61 10.09
CA GLY A 334 4.63 -8.17 9.83
C GLY A 334 4.16 -7.33 11.01
N GLN A 335 3.00 -7.67 11.58
CA GLN A 335 2.46 -7.00 12.77
C GLN A 335 3.35 -7.19 14.01
N GLN A 336 3.91 -8.39 14.20
CA GLN A 336 4.84 -8.67 15.29
C GLN A 336 6.15 -7.89 15.14
N ALA A 337 6.69 -7.79 13.92
CA ALA A 337 7.88 -7.00 13.64
C ALA A 337 7.64 -5.51 13.93
N ASP A 338 6.50 -4.97 13.49
CA ASP A 338 6.12 -3.58 13.76
C ASP A 338 5.99 -3.34 15.28
N LYS A 339 5.34 -4.24 16.04
CA LYS A 339 5.29 -4.16 17.52
C LYS A 339 6.67 -4.25 18.17
N ARG A 340 7.57 -5.10 17.67
CA ARG A 340 8.94 -5.22 18.19
C ARG A 340 9.73 -3.93 17.95
N LEU A 341 9.62 -3.35 16.76
CA LEU A 341 10.22 -2.06 16.44
C LEU A 341 9.76 -0.98 17.44
N THR A 342 8.46 -0.86 17.66
CA THR A 342 7.89 0.10 18.63
C THR A 342 8.44 -0.12 20.03
N ARG A 343 8.43 -1.37 20.54
CA ARG A 343 8.99 -1.65 21.88
C ARG A 343 10.47 -1.28 21.96
N ASN A 344 11.27 -1.62 20.95
CA ASN A 344 12.68 -1.28 20.94
C ASN A 344 12.91 0.23 20.93
N LEU A 345 12.08 0.99 20.19
CA LEU A 345 12.13 2.44 20.21
C LEU A 345 11.80 2.98 21.61
N ILE A 346 10.74 2.50 22.25
CA ILE A 346 10.36 2.89 23.62
C ILE A 346 11.48 2.57 24.61
N THR A 347 12.00 1.34 24.60
CA THR A 347 13.07 0.90 25.51
C THR A 347 14.36 1.69 25.33
N LYS A 348 14.67 2.14 24.11
CA LYS A 348 15.93 2.83 23.80
C LYS A 348 15.86 4.35 23.87
N LEU A 349 14.69 4.93 23.65
CA LEU A 349 14.53 6.36 23.43
C LEU A 349 13.47 7.02 24.33
N GLY A 350 12.76 6.24 25.15
CA GLY A 350 11.67 6.72 25.98
C GLY A 350 10.30 6.51 25.34
N ASP A 351 9.27 6.39 26.18
CA ASP A 351 7.87 6.30 25.78
C ASP A 351 7.26 7.66 25.45
N ASP A 352 7.75 8.73 26.05
CA ASP A 352 7.33 10.12 25.83
C ASP A 352 8.03 10.82 24.64
N ALA A 353 8.83 10.06 23.89
CA ALA A 353 9.63 10.56 22.78
C ALA A 353 8.78 11.11 21.62
N THR A 354 9.12 12.31 21.15
CA THR A 354 8.59 12.92 19.93
C THR A 354 9.50 12.63 18.74
N LEU A 355 9.01 11.87 17.75
CA LEU A 355 9.77 11.49 16.57
C LEU A 355 9.71 12.58 15.49
N ILE A 356 10.85 13.22 15.22
CA ILE A 356 11.01 14.14 14.09
C ILE A 356 11.57 13.34 12.91
N ILE A 357 10.73 13.07 11.93
CA ILE A 357 11.04 12.20 10.79
C ILE A 357 11.22 13.05 9.54
N GLY A 358 12.30 12.80 8.81
CA GLY A 358 12.53 13.41 7.52
C GLY A 358 11.42 13.09 6.50
N ASN A 359 11.07 14.08 5.66
CA ASN A 359 9.99 13.96 4.67
C ASN A 359 10.44 13.28 3.36
N TRP A 360 11.65 12.70 3.29
CA TRP A 360 12.15 12.13 2.06
C TRP A 360 11.27 11.01 1.54
N SER A 361 10.87 11.16 0.29
CA SER A 361 10.13 10.17 -0.46
C SER A 361 10.84 9.95 -1.79
N THR A 362 11.18 8.69 -2.09
CA THR A 362 11.63 8.31 -3.44
C THR A 362 10.79 7.16 -3.96
N GLY A 363 10.66 7.10 -5.28
CA GLY A 363 10.03 5.98 -5.95
C GLY A 363 10.74 4.66 -5.62
N ASN A 364 9.99 3.56 -5.70
CA ASN A 364 10.53 2.22 -5.51
C ASN A 364 11.65 1.96 -6.53
N VAL A 365 12.85 1.65 -6.04
CA VAL A 365 13.99 1.28 -6.89
C VAL A 365 14.11 -0.23 -6.95
N LYS A 366 14.37 -0.73 -8.15
CA LYS A 366 14.53 -2.16 -8.41
C LYS A 366 15.56 -2.77 -7.46
N PHE A 367 15.22 -3.93 -6.89
CA PHE A 367 16.06 -4.71 -5.95
C PHE A 367 16.28 -4.11 -4.56
N HIS A 368 15.61 -3.01 -4.21
CA HIS A 368 15.58 -2.49 -2.85
C HIS A 368 14.21 -2.73 -2.22
N GLU A 369 14.18 -2.93 -0.89
CA GLU A 369 12.90 -2.94 -0.18
C GLU A 369 12.20 -1.59 -0.36
N PRO A 370 10.87 -1.58 -0.55
CA PRO A 370 10.09 -0.34 -0.55
C PRO A 370 10.31 0.40 0.77
N ILE A 371 10.70 1.67 0.67
CA ILE A 371 10.84 2.54 1.84
C ILE A 371 9.42 2.79 2.37
N ARG A 372 9.13 2.32 3.57
CA ARG A 372 7.83 2.54 4.22
C ARG A 372 7.81 3.98 4.73
N GLY A 373 7.58 4.97 3.86
CA GLY A 373 7.40 6.36 4.29
C GLY A 373 6.10 6.53 5.07
N THR A 374 5.02 6.91 4.39
CA THR A 374 3.70 7.14 4.99
C THR A 374 3.21 5.96 5.83
N GLY A 375 3.41 4.73 5.37
CA GLY A 375 2.95 3.53 6.08
C GLY A 375 3.62 3.32 7.45
N MET A 376 4.90 3.68 7.59
CA MET A 376 5.63 3.55 8.86
C MET A 376 5.24 4.67 9.83
N ARG A 377 5.13 5.91 9.34
CA ARG A 377 4.65 7.04 10.15
C ARG A 377 3.27 6.76 10.75
N ARG A 378 2.33 6.29 9.93
CA ARG A 378 0.99 5.87 10.41
C ARG A 378 1.05 4.74 11.43
N MET A 379 1.96 3.78 11.24
CA MET A 379 2.12 2.67 12.19
C MET A 379 2.67 3.16 13.54
N LEU A 380 3.71 4.00 13.53
CA LEU A 380 4.29 4.58 14.75
C LEU A 380 3.28 5.47 15.49
N ALA A 381 2.54 6.31 14.77
CA ALA A 381 1.49 7.14 15.35
C ALA A 381 0.37 6.31 16.01
N LYS A 382 -0.04 5.21 15.36
CA LYS A 382 -1.02 4.27 15.94
C LYS A 382 -0.52 3.58 17.22
N GLN A 383 0.79 3.54 17.44
CA GLN A 383 1.39 2.97 18.65
C GLN A 383 1.63 4.02 19.74
N GLY A 384 1.20 5.28 19.54
CA GLY A 384 1.24 6.33 20.55
C GLY A 384 2.35 7.37 20.36
N PHE A 385 3.27 7.20 19.41
CA PHE A 385 4.32 8.20 19.18
C PHE A 385 3.75 9.50 18.59
N LYS A 386 4.19 10.63 19.15
CA LYS A 386 4.01 11.95 18.52
C LYS A 386 4.99 12.07 17.36
N ILE A 387 4.49 12.40 16.16
CA ILE A 387 5.31 12.48 14.94
C ILE A 387 5.24 13.87 14.34
N CYS A 388 6.40 14.40 14.00
CA CYS A 388 6.55 15.65 13.25
C CYS A 388 7.42 15.41 12.01
N LEU A 389 7.18 16.18 10.96
CA LEU A 389 7.96 16.11 9.72
C LEU A 389 9.02 17.19 9.64
N LEU A 390 10.17 16.88 9.05
CA LEU A 390 11.22 17.86 8.78
C LEU A 390 11.63 17.80 7.31
N ASP A 391 11.80 18.97 6.67
CA ASP A 391 12.22 19.03 5.26
C ASP A 391 13.70 18.68 5.11
N GLU A 392 14.02 17.66 4.31
CA GLU A 392 15.37 17.08 4.20
C GLU A 392 16.36 17.85 3.30
N CYS A 393 16.03 19.09 2.94
CA CYS A 393 16.84 19.85 1.99
C CYS A 393 18.31 20.02 2.45
N LYS A 394 19.25 19.54 1.62
CA LYS A 394 20.72 19.62 1.81
C LYS A 394 21.27 18.92 3.07
N ILE A 395 20.46 18.15 3.78
CA ILE A 395 20.81 17.66 5.12
C ILE A 395 21.91 16.58 5.07
N SER A 396 21.89 15.65 4.11
CA SER A 396 22.97 14.64 4.01
C SER A 396 24.20 15.08 3.19
N SER A 397 24.20 16.33 2.69
CA SER A 397 25.25 16.87 1.81
C SER A 397 26.15 17.93 2.46
N LEU A 398 25.71 18.51 3.58
CA LEU A 398 26.46 19.55 4.28
C LEU A 398 27.12 18.98 5.52
N PHE A 399 28.35 19.41 5.77
CA PHE A 399 29.08 19.00 6.95
C PHE A 399 28.54 19.70 8.20
N PRO A 400 28.20 19.00 9.30
CA PRO A 400 27.59 19.63 10.46
C PRO A 400 28.48 20.70 11.10
N SER A 401 29.76 20.42 11.26
CA SER A 401 30.68 21.27 12.03
C SER A 401 31.28 22.46 11.26
N CYS A 402 31.33 22.43 9.93
CA CYS A 402 31.85 23.56 9.15
C CYS A 402 30.77 24.16 8.25
N LEU A 403 30.60 25.48 8.34
CA LEU A 403 29.49 26.23 7.74
C LEU A 403 29.48 26.17 6.19
N SER A 404 30.64 25.97 5.56
CA SER A 404 30.82 25.96 4.10
C SER A 404 31.10 24.57 3.50
N GLY A 405 31.23 23.53 4.32
CA GLY A 405 31.75 22.23 3.90
C GLY A 405 30.72 21.37 3.20
N LYS A 406 30.94 21.08 1.91
CA LYS A 406 30.22 20.02 1.21
C LYS A 406 30.85 18.67 1.55
N LEU A 407 30.01 17.66 1.72
CA LEU A 407 30.43 16.29 1.90
C LEU A 407 30.58 15.59 0.54
N GLU A 408 31.54 14.66 0.46
CA GLU A 408 31.75 13.84 -0.72
C GLU A 408 31.93 12.36 -0.39
N LYS A 409 31.63 11.53 -1.39
CA LYS A 409 31.88 10.10 -1.40
C LYS A 409 33.30 9.88 -1.91
N PHE A 410 34.11 9.13 -1.19
CA PHE A 410 35.52 8.93 -1.54
C PHE A 410 35.95 7.45 -1.47
N LYS A 411 35.42 6.69 -0.49
CA LYS A 411 35.85 5.31 -0.25
C LYS A 411 35.31 4.37 -1.32
N LYS A 412 36.19 3.67 -2.03
CA LYS A 412 35.84 2.50 -2.84
C LYS A 412 36.04 1.24 -2.01
N VAL A 413 35.14 0.27 -2.16
CA VAL A 413 35.19 -1.03 -1.49
C VAL A 413 35.01 -2.14 -2.51
N GLN A 414 35.45 -3.36 -2.18
CA GLN A 414 35.15 -4.52 -3.01
C GLN A 414 33.63 -4.67 -3.18
N ASN A 415 33.20 -5.06 -4.37
CA ASN A 415 31.79 -5.23 -4.64
C ASN A 415 31.19 -6.31 -3.74
N SER A 416 30.23 -5.90 -2.89
CA SER A 416 29.50 -6.78 -1.97
C SER A 416 28.70 -7.88 -2.66
N ARG A 417 28.55 -7.84 -3.99
CA ARG A 417 27.86 -8.85 -4.80
C ARG A 417 28.88 -9.71 -5.52
N PRO A 418 29.17 -10.94 -5.05
CA PRO A 418 30.21 -11.79 -5.61
C PRO A 418 30.09 -11.99 -7.13
N PHE A 419 28.87 -12.27 -7.61
CA PHE A 419 28.55 -12.46 -9.04
C PHE A 419 28.71 -11.20 -9.91
N GLN A 420 28.94 -10.01 -9.34
CA GLN A 420 29.21 -8.79 -10.10
C GLN A 420 30.68 -8.40 -10.06
N ARG A 421 31.53 -9.09 -9.29
CA ARG A 421 32.94 -8.71 -9.09
C ARG A 421 33.76 -8.79 -10.36
N GLU A 422 33.43 -9.73 -11.25
CA GLU A 422 34.11 -9.90 -12.55
C GLU A 422 33.93 -8.67 -13.45
N LYS A 423 32.70 -8.16 -13.56
CA LYS A 423 32.39 -6.96 -14.38
C LYS A 423 32.64 -5.64 -13.64
N GLN A 424 32.47 -5.65 -12.32
CA GLN A 424 32.57 -4.47 -11.47
C GLN A 424 33.20 -4.85 -10.12
N PRO A 425 34.54 -4.93 -10.03
CA PRO A 425 35.24 -5.45 -8.86
C PRO A 425 35.13 -4.54 -7.64
N THR A 426 35.05 -3.23 -7.86
CA THR A 426 34.92 -2.22 -6.80
C THR A 426 33.69 -1.34 -6.99
N VAL A 427 33.12 -0.88 -5.87
CA VAL A 427 31.97 0.01 -5.83
C VAL A 427 32.21 1.12 -4.82
N THR A 428 31.65 2.31 -5.07
CA THR A 428 31.73 3.43 -4.14
C THR A 428 30.89 3.14 -2.89
N CYS A 429 31.50 3.29 -1.70
CA CYS A 429 30.80 3.22 -0.43
C CYS A 429 29.98 4.49 -0.22
N HIS A 430 28.65 4.39 -0.37
CA HIS A 430 27.75 5.54 -0.23
C HIS A 430 27.46 5.97 1.22
N GLY A 431 27.72 5.10 2.20
CA GLY A 431 27.40 5.38 3.61
C GLY A 431 28.50 6.11 4.37
N THR A 432 29.70 6.21 3.80
CA THR A 432 30.86 6.86 4.40
C THR A 432 31.19 8.12 3.62
N LEU A 433 31.18 9.26 4.30
CA LEU A 433 31.43 10.57 3.74
C LEU A 433 32.66 11.21 4.40
N ARG A 434 33.26 12.17 3.71
CA ARG A 434 34.28 13.09 4.26
C ARG A 434 33.96 14.52 3.84
N CYS A 435 34.45 15.48 4.62
CA CYS A 435 34.37 16.89 4.24
C CYS A 435 35.32 17.16 3.06
N LYS A 436 34.91 18.03 2.13
CA LYS A 436 35.80 18.55 1.08
C LYS A 436 36.83 19.54 1.61
N ASN A 437 36.53 20.23 2.71
CA ASN A 437 37.48 21.17 3.30
C ASN A 437 38.63 20.39 3.94
N GLN A 438 39.85 20.67 3.50
CA GLN A 438 41.07 19.98 3.93
C GLN A 438 41.39 20.23 5.40
N GLN A 439 41.08 21.42 5.92
CA GLN A 439 41.22 21.75 7.34
C GLN A 439 40.31 20.90 8.24
N CYS A 440 39.20 20.35 7.69
CA CYS A 440 38.31 19.46 8.42
C CYS A 440 38.75 17.98 8.37
N LEU A 441 39.80 17.66 7.61
CA LEU A 441 40.31 16.30 7.43
C LEU A 441 41.45 15.97 8.41
N GLU A 442 42.09 16.96 9.01
CA GLU A 442 43.25 16.78 9.89
C GLU A 442 42.82 16.87 11.36
N ASP A 443 43.19 15.86 12.15
CA ASP A 443 43.13 15.94 13.61
C ASP A 443 44.40 16.65 14.08
N THR A 444 44.27 17.83 14.69
CA THR A 444 45.40 18.62 15.19
C THR A 444 45.91 18.11 16.56
N THR A 445 45.36 17.02 17.08
CA THR A 445 45.55 16.55 18.46
C THR A 445 46.39 15.27 18.60
N GLY A 446 47.15 14.86 17.58
CA GLY A 446 48.10 13.75 17.73
C GLY A 446 49.01 13.50 16.53
N THR A 447 50.09 12.76 16.76
CA THR A 447 51.20 12.44 15.84
C THR A 447 50.80 11.64 14.58
N ILE A 448 49.51 11.31 14.41
CA ILE A 448 48.96 10.56 13.28
C ILE A 448 47.77 11.34 12.71
N SER A 449 47.91 11.84 11.48
CA SER A 449 46.82 12.47 10.73
C SER A 449 45.68 11.47 10.49
N ARG A 450 44.63 11.52 11.31
CA ARG A 450 43.43 10.69 11.16
C ARG A 450 42.37 11.45 10.39
N ARG A 451 42.03 10.97 9.19
CA ARG A 451 40.93 11.53 8.39
C ARG A 451 39.61 11.38 9.11
N ARG A 452 38.93 12.50 9.45
CA ARG A 452 37.57 12.47 10.04
C ARG A 452 36.56 11.92 9.04
N LEU A 453 36.07 10.70 9.30
CA LEU A 453 35.08 10.01 8.49
C LEU A 453 33.71 10.05 9.14
N TRP A 454 32.67 10.23 8.32
CA TRP A 454 31.31 10.41 8.82
C TRP A 454 30.36 9.40 8.22
N ASN A 455 29.51 8.81 9.05
CA ASN A 455 28.35 8.05 8.59
C ASN A 455 27.31 9.04 8.03
N ARG A 456 26.75 8.72 6.85
CA ARG A 456 25.78 9.58 6.16
C ARG A 456 24.51 9.84 6.97
N ASP A 457 23.95 8.83 7.60
CA ASP A 457 22.68 8.90 8.33
C ASP A 457 22.89 9.65 9.66
N MET A 458 24.07 9.48 10.27
CA MET A 458 24.52 10.28 11.42
C MET A 458 24.65 11.77 11.08
N VAL A 459 25.27 12.10 9.95
CA VAL A 459 25.32 13.49 9.46
C VAL A 459 23.92 14.06 9.26
N ALA A 460 23.01 13.27 8.69
CA ALA A 460 21.65 13.71 8.44
C ALA A 460 20.94 14.08 9.74
N THR A 461 20.97 13.20 10.74
CA THR A 461 20.40 13.46 12.07
C THR A 461 21.07 14.61 12.83
N LEU A 462 22.40 14.77 12.73
CA LEU A 462 23.08 15.95 13.32
C LEU A 462 22.58 17.26 12.70
N ASN A 463 22.40 17.30 11.38
CA ASN A 463 21.85 18.48 10.71
C ASN A 463 20.36 18.69 11.03
N PHE A 464 19.57 17.64 11.28
CA PHE A 464 18.22 17.81 11.85
C PHE A 464 18.28 18.50 13.21
N ARG A 465 19.26 18.14 14.06
CA ARG A 465 19.45 18.76 15.38
C ARG A 465 19.74 20.25 15.25
N HIS A 466 20.64 20.63 14.33
CA HIS A 466 20.94 22.03 14.05
C HIS A 466 19.70 22.83 13.63
N ILE A 467 18.81 22.23 12.83
CA ILE A 467 17.54 22.88 12.44
C ILE A 467 16.60 23.00 13.64
N LEU A 468 16.43 21.93 14.42
CA LEU A 468 15.56 21.93 15.60
C LEU A 468 15.99 22.99 16.61
N PHE A 469 17.30 23.10 16.88
CA PHE A 469 17.84 24.08 17.82
C PHE A 469 17.68 25.51 17.29
N GLY A 470 17.96 25.75 16.01
CA GLY A 470 17.72 27.07 15.40
C GLY A 470 16.24 27.51 15.44
N LEU A 471 15.30 26.57 15.31
CA LEU A 471 13.87 26.85 15.47
C LEU A 471 13.51 27.19 16.92
N ARG A 472 14.12 26.56 17.92
CA ARG A 472 13.89 26.86 19.34
C ARG A 472 14.50 28.20 19.75
N GLU A 473 15.69 28.53 19.27
CA GLU A 473 16.38 29.77 19.60
C GLU A 473 15.73 30.95 18.88
N ASN A 474 15.76 30.91 17.55
CA ASN A 474 15.48 32.07 16.68
C ASN A 474 14.12 32.00 15.98
N GLY A 475 13.35 30.91 16.15
CA GLY A 475 12.09 30.69 15.45
C GLY A 475 12.25 30.46 13.94
N LYS A 476 13.48 30.35 13.44
CA LYS A 476 13.79 30.30 12.00
C LYS A 476 14.71 29.12 11.68
N ARG A 477 14.47 28.50 10.52
CA ARG A 477 15.35 27.47 9.96
C ARG A 477 16.68 28.11 9.53
N PRO A 478 17.85 27.51 9.86
CA PRO A 478 19.13 28.04 9.42
C PRO A 478 19.23 28.10 7.89
N GLU A 479 19.69 29.23 7.36
CA GLU A 479 19.65 29.55 5.92
C GLU A 479 20.37 28.52 5.04
N ARG A 480 21.47 27.94 5.52
CA ARG A 480 22.20 26.86 4.85
C ARG A 480 21.34 25.65 4.49
N PHE A 481 20.27 25.40 5.25
CA PHE A 481 19.32 24.30 5.03
C PHE A 481 18.03 24.74 4.35
N CYS A 482 17.89 26.02 3.99
CA CYS A 482 16.77 26.52 3.22
C CYS A 482 16.93 26.15 1.73
N ARG A 483 15.78 25.93 1.09
CA ARG A 483 15.70 25.89 -0.38
C ARG A 483 15.94 27.33 -0.84
N HIS A 484 16.91 27.55 -1.71
CA HIS A 484 16.98 28.85 -2.39
C HIS A 484 15.73 28.93 -3.26
N ASN A 485 15.07 30.09 -3.26
CA ASN A 485 13.89 30.35 -4.08
C ASN A 485 14.25 30.15 -5.55
N ALA A 486 14.04 28.94 -6.07
CA ALA A 486 13.73 28.82 -7.48
C ALA A 486 12.35 29.46 -7.67
N PRO A 487 12.12 30.26 -8.73
CA PRO A 487 10.79 30.75 -9.03
C PRO A 487 9.84 29.54 -9.04
N PRO A 488 8.59 29.70 -8.55
CA PRO A 488 7.70 28.58 -8.32
C PRO A 488 7.63 27.75 -9.59
N SER A 489 8.31 26.61 -9.59
CA SER A 489 8.19 25.65 -10.66
C SER A 489 6.74 25.25 -10.60
N THR A 490 5.98 25.71 -11.60
CA THR A 490 4.56 25.44 -11.74
C THR A 490 4.27 24.02 -11.30
N SER A 491 3.37 23.90 -10.33
CA SER A 491 2.71 22.65 -9.98
C SER A 491 2.57 21.81 -11.25
N PHE A 492 3.08 20.57 -11.25
CA PHE A 492 2.79 19.60 -12.30
C PHE A 492 1.27 19.29 -12.28
N LYS A 493 0.46 20.24 -12.75
CA LYS A 493 -0.84 19.97 -13.35
C LYS A 493 -0.50 19.09 -14.55
N ARG A 494 -0.99 17.85 -14.53
CA ARG A 494 -0.95 16.96 -15.69
C ARG A 494 -1.60 17.70 -16.87
N LYS A 495 -0.78 18.33 -17.70
CA LYS A 495 -1.20 18.84 -19.00
C LYS A 495 -1.27 17.62 -19.92
N ALA A 496 -2.49 17.17 -20.17
CA ALA A 496 -2.76 16.29 -21.29
C ALA A 496 -2.48 17.08 -22.56
N ILE A 497 -1.34 16.83 -23.21
CA ILE A 497 -1.11 17.25 -24.59
C ILE A 497 -0.50 16.09 -25.35
N SER A 498 -1.15 15.84 -26.49
CA SER A 498 -0.87 14.86 -27.52
C SER A 498 0.42 15.15 -28.29
N SER A 499 0.75 14.16 -29.13
CA SER A 499 1.53 14.19 -30.36
C SER A 499 3.07 14.22 -30.27
N ALA A 500 3.61 13.09 -30.76
CA ALA A 500 4.66 12.98 -31.77
C ALA A 500 5.95 13.78 -31.56
N ILE A 501 7.07 13.06 -31.44
CA ILE A 501 8.29 13.28 -32.22
C ILE A 501 9.18 12.03 -32.11
N SER A 502 9.93 11.84 -33.17
CA SER A 502 10.72 10.72 -33.69
C SER A 502 11.66 9.99 -32.73
N ARG A 503 11.84 8.69 -33.02
CA ARG A 503 12.93 7.83 -32.55
C ARG A 503 14.28 8.38 -33.04
N PRO A 504 15.34 8.40 -32.21
CA PRO A 504 16.70 8.42 -32.71
C PRO A 504 17.05 7.03 -33.25
N THR A 505 17.52 7.00 -34.50
CA THR A 505 18.10 5.86 -35.19
C THR A 505 19.32 5.32 -34.44
N LYS A 506 19.37 4.00 -34.28
CA LYS A 506 20.56 3.28 -33.82
C LYS A 506 21.66 3.44 -34.88
N LYS A 507 22.81 3.99 -34.50
CA LYS A 507 24.04 3.78 -35.27
C LYS A 507 24.46 2.33 -35.14
N THR A 508 24.47 1.65 -36.28
CA THR A 508 25.11 0.36 -36.52
C THR A 508 26.61 0.59 -36.52
N THR A 509 27.34 -0.02 -35.59
CA THR A 509 28.78 -0.25 -35.73
C THR A 509 28.94 -1.71 -36.10
N ASN A 510 29.35 -1.95 -37.35
CA ASN A 510 29.79 -3.26 -37.82
C ASN A 510 31.14 -3.63 -37.18
N PRO A 511 31.40 -4.93 -37.03
CA PRO A 511 32.61 -5.45 -36.41
C PRO A 511 33.78 -5.47 -37.41
N LEU A 512 34.97 -5.18 -36.90
CA LEU A 512 36.23 -5.84 -37.25
C LEU A 512 36.84 -6.35 -35.95
#